data_AF-A0A9E0QXK6-F1
#
_entry.id   AF-A0A9E0QXK6-F1
#
_cell.length_a   1.000
_cell.length_b   1.000
_cell.length_c   1.000
_cell.angle_alpha   90.00
_cell.angle_beta   90.00
_cell.angle_gamma   90.00
#
_symmetry.space_group_name_H-M   'P 1'
#
loop_
_entity.id
_entity.type
_entity.pdbx_description
1 polymer ?
#
loop_
_entity_poly.entity_id
_entity_poly.type
_entity_poly.pdbx_seq_one_letter_code
_entity_poly.pdbx_strand_id
1 'polypeptide(L)'
;MNPSCLSDSQLSTLKREVQSLEEQLQADLEAEQSDKKAELSLVASSEVLDRAEAVNVAVGQQTVLSHIVQLEEEIIECRNALKRIEDGRYGCCDSCDEEIELNRLMANPVAILCVGCQSQYELHRTDNKAASF
;
A
#
# COMPACT_ATOMS: atom_id res chain seq x y z
N MET A 1 0.09 19.13 22.11
CA MET A 1 0.59 19.35 20.74
C MET A 1 1.87 18.56 20.67
N ASN A 2 1.84 17.35 20.09
CA ASN A 2 3.05 16.54 19.94
C ASN A 2 3.84 17.14 18.77
N PRO A 3 5.04 17.67 19.02
CA PRO A 3 5.84 18.29 17.96
C PRO A 3 6.30 17.20 17.00
N SER A 4 6.21 17.47 15.70
CA SER A 4 6.79 16.59 14.69
C SER A 4 8.26 16.35 15.00
N CYS A 5 8.66 15.09 15.14
CA CYS A 5 10.03 14.66 15.45
C CYS A 5 11.04 14.88 14.32
N LEU A 6 10.63 15.53 13.24
CA LEU A 6 11.42 15.81 12.04
C LEU A 6 11.50 17.30 11.79
N SER A 7 12.60 17.76 11.17
CA SER A 7 12.73 19.15 10.74
C SER A 7 11.78 19.47 9.58
N ASP A 8 11.35 20.74 9.46
CA ASP A 8 10.45 21.21 8.41
C ASP A 8 10.97 20.90 6.99
N SER A 9 12.29 20.95 6.78
CA SER A 9 12.92 20.64 5.49
C SER A 9 12.82 19.15 5.15
N GLN A 10 13.04 18.26 6.11
CA GLN A 10 12.88 16.82 5.94
C GLN A 10 11.42 16.45 5.68
N LEU A 11 10.50 17.02 6.45
CA LEU A 11 9.07 16.77 6.34
C LEU A 11 8.51 17.26 4.99
N SER A 12 8.97 18.41 4.49
CA SER A 12 8.58 18.88 3.15
C SER A 12 9.12 18.00 2.02
N THR A 13 10.28 17.37 2.20
CA THR A 13 10.88 16.45 1.22
C THR A 13 10.12 15.14 1.18
N LEU A 14 9.91 14.52 2.33
CA LEU A 14 9.14 13.27 2.46
C LEU A 14 7.69 13.46 2.02
N LYS A 15 7.07 14.61 2.34
CA LYS A 15 5.71 14.92 1.85
C LYS A 15 5.64 14.88 0.32
N ARG A 16 6.59 15.52 -0.37
CA ARG A 16 6.63 15.54 -1.84
C ARG A 16 6.82 14.14 -2.41
N GLU A 17 7.65 13.32 -1.77
CA GLU A 17 7.91 11.94 -2.16
C GLU A 17 6.66 11.08 -2.00
N VAL A 18 5.96 11.15 -0.87
CA VAL A 18 4.69 10.44 -0.64
C VAL A 18 3.60 10.90 -1.62
N GLN A 19 3.51 12.20 -1.92
CA GLN A 19 2.56 12.72 -2.91
C GLN A 19 2.86 12.19 -4.31
N SER A 20 4.13 12.21 -4.72
CA SER A 20 4.53 11.67 -6.02
C SER A 20 4.26 10.17 -6.13
N LEU A 21 4.43 9.41 -5.04
CA LEU A 21 4.12 7.98 -5.01
C LEU A 21 2.61 7.76 -5.11
N GLU A 22 1.79 8.53 -4.40
CA GLU A 22 0.33 8.41 -4.46
C GLU A 22 -0.19 8.67 -5.89
N GLU A 23 0.30 9.70 -6.56
CA GLU A 23 -0.07 10.02 -7.95
C GLU A 23 0.31 8.89 -8.92
N GLN A 24 1.48 8.27 -8.74
CA GLN A 24 1.92 7.14 -9.55
C GLN A 24 1.01 5.91 -9.35
N LEU A 25 0.75 5.53 -8.11
CA LEU A 25 -0.10 4.39 -7.78
C LEU A 25 -1.54 4.59 -8.29
N GLN A 26 -2.07 5.81 -8.24
CA GLN A 26 -3.38 6.12 -8.81
C GLN A 26 -3.40 5.92 -10.34
N ALA A 27 -2.37 6.38 -11.05
CA ALA A 27 -2.28 6.19 -12.49
C ALA A 27 -2.19 4.71 -12.87
N ASP A 28 -1.42 3.93 -12.12
CA ASP A 28 -1.29 2.48 -12.33
C ASP A 28 -2.62 1.76 -12.07
N LEU A 29 -3.32 2.10 -10.98
CA LEU A 29 -4.63 1.53 -10.66
C LEU A 29 -5.67 1.84 -11.75
N GLU A 30 -5.71 3.07 -12.26
CA GLU A 30 -6.61 3.47 -13.33
C GLU A 30 -6.34 2.71 -14.64
N ALA A 31 -5.06 2.52 -14.97
CA ALA A 31 -4.65 1.75 -16.15
C ALA A 31 -5.12 0.29 -16.04
N GLU A 32 -4.89 -0.37 -14.91
CA GLU A 32 -5.32 -1.77 -14.71
C GLU A 32 -6.84 -1.94 -14.74
N GLN A 33 -7.58 -1.01 -14.12
CA GLN A 33 -9.04 -1.03 -14.14
C GLN A 33 -9.58 -0.85 -15.56
N SER A 34 -8.95 0.03 -16.36
CA SER A 34 -9.31 0.24 -17.76
C SER A 34 -9.06 -1.01 -18.61
N ASP A 35 -7.87 -1.62 -18.51
CA ASP A 35 -7.50 -2.80 -19.26
C ASP A 35 -8.43 -3.97 -18.94
N LYS A 36 -8.70 -4.18 -17.65
CA LYS A 36 -9.64 -5.22 -17.20
C LYS A 36 -11.05 -4.98 -17.71
N LYS A 37 -11.53 -3.74 -17.71
CA LYS A 37 -12.86 -3.39 -18.23
C LYS A 37 -12.96 -3.65 -19.73
N ALA A 38 -11.90 -3.38 -20.48
CA ALA A 38 -11.82 -3.68 -21.91
C ALA A 38 -11.85 -5.20 -22.17
N GLU A 39 -11.09 -5.98 -21.40
CA GLU A 39 -11.07 -7.45 -21.49
C GLU A 39 -12.45 -8.05 -21.20
N LEU A 40 -13.10 -7.64 -20.10
CA LEU A 40 -14.46 -8.05 -19.75
C LEU A 40 -15.48 -7.72 -20.86
N SER A 41 -15.33 -6.57 -21.51
CA SER A 41 -16.21 -6.16 -22.62
C SER A 41 -16.03 -7.06 -23.86
N LEU A 42 -14.80 -7.49 -24.15
CA LEU A 42 -14.51 -8.41 -25.26
C LEU A 42 -15.07 -9.80 -24.99
N VAL A 43 -14.88 -10.31 -23.77
CA VAL A 43 -15.43 -11.61 -23.33
C VAL A 43 -16.96 -11.60 -23.36
N ALA A 44 -17.60 -10.55 -22.87
CA ALA A 44 -19.06 -10.41 -22.91
C ALA A 44 -19.62 -10.37 -24.35
N SER A 45 -18.79 -10.01 -25.34
CA SER A 45 -19.15 -9.98 -26.75
C SER A 45 -18.90 -11.32 -27.48
N SER A 46 -18.23 -12.28 -26.83
CA SER A 46 -17.88 -13.59 -27.38
C SER A 46 -18.73 -14.68 -26.69
N GLU A 47 -19.85 -15.08 -27.30
CA GLU A 47 -20.85 -15.98 -26.68
C GLU A 47 -20.41 -17.45 -26.54
N VAL A 48 -19.20 -17.84 -26.94
CA VAL A 48 -18.73 -19.23 -26.88
C VAL A 48 -17.30 -19.30 -26.34
N LEU A 49 -17.16 -19.38 -25.02
CA LEU A 49 -15.90 -19.81 -24.40
C LEU A 49 -15.93 -21.32 -24.21
N ASP A 50 -14.88 -22.01 -24.65
CA ASP A 50 -14.69 -23.40 -24.25
C ASP A 50 -14.28 -23.51 -22.77
N ARG A 51 -14.35 -24.74 -22.21
CA ARG A 51 -14.07 -24.95 -20.78
C ARG A 51 -12.63 -24.60 -20.38
N ALA A 52 -11.67 -24.69 -21.28
CA ALA A 52 -10.28 -24.34 -21.00
C ALA A 52 -10.08 -22.83 -21.04
N GLU A 53 -10.72 -22.14 -21.99
CA GLU A 53 -10.75 -20.68 -22.09
C GLU A 53 -11.41 -20.04 -20.87
N ALA A 54 -12.55 -20.57 -20.41
CA ALA A 54 -13.22 -20.09 -19.20
C ALA A 54 -12.35 -20.21 -17.92
N VAL A 55 -11.54 -21.27 -17.80
CA VAL A 55 -10.63 -21.46 -16.66
C VAL A 55 -9.45 -20.49 -16.72
N ASN A 56 -8.85 -20.28 -17.90
CA ASN A 56 -7.74 -19.33 -18.06
C ASN A 56 -8.19 -17.88 -17.78
N VAL A 57 -9.36 -17.50 -18.27
CA VAL A 57 -9.98 -16.19 -17.98
C VAL A 57 -10.19 -16.02 -16.47
N ALA A 58 -10.73 -17.03 -15.78
CA ALA A 58 -10.95 -16.95 -14.33
C ALA A 58 -9.64 -16.83 -13.51
N VAL A 59 -8.58 -17.56 -13.89
CA VAL A 59 -7.29 -17.50 -13.20
C VAL A 59 -6.58 -16.16 -13.43
N GLY A 60 -6.54 -15.67 -14.68
CA GLY A 60 -5.98 -14.35 -15.00
C GLY A 60 -6.74 -13.21 -14.29
N GLN A 61 -8.06 -13.33 -14.17
CA GLN A 61 -8.88 -12.38 -13.42
C GLN A 61 -8.55 -12.36 -11.92
N GLN A 62 -8.18 -13.50 -11.33
CA GLN A 62 -7.84 -13.57 -9.90
C GLN A 62 -6.52 -12.86 -9.59
N THR A 63 -5.51 -12.96 -10.45
CA THR A 63 -4.22 -12.28 -10.26
C THR A 63 -4.36 -10.77 -10.41
N VAL A 64 -5.14 -10.32 -11.40
CA VAL A 64 -5.40 -8.89 -11.61
C VAL A 64 -6.21 -8.30 -10.45
N LEU A 65 -7.21 -9.03 -9.92
CA LEU A 65 -7.95 -8.59 -8.74
C LEU A 65 -7.04 -8.41 -7.52
N SER A 66 -6.13 -9.35 -7.28
CA SER A 66 -5.20 -9.26 -6.16
C SER A 66 -4.29 -8.04 -6.27
N HIS A 67 -3.84 -7.72 -7.48
CA HIS A 67 -2.96 -6.57 -7.70
C HIS A 67 -3.70 -5.23 -7.54
N ILE A 68 -4.92 -5.12 -8.06
CA ILE A 68 -5.80 -3.97 -7.82
C ILE A 68 -5.98 -3.70 -6.32
N VAL A 69 -6.27 -4.75 -5.54
CA VAL A 69 -6.43 -4.62 -4.08
C VAL A 69 -5.14 -4.13 -3.42
N GLN A 70 -3.98 -4.63 -3.86
CA GLN A 70 -2.67 -4.18 -3.34
C GLN A 70 -2.42 -2.69 -3.65
N LEU A 71 -2.68 -2.25 -4.88
CA LEU A 71 -2.56 -0.84 -5.26
C LEU A 71 -3.49 0.06 -4.44
N GLU A 72 -4.73 -0.37 -4.21
CA GLU A 72 -5.68 0.36 -3.35
C GLU A 72 -5.18 0.47 -1.90
N GLU A 73 -4.62 -0.60 -1.35
CA GLU A 73 -4.03 -0.62 -0.01
C GLU A 73 -2.84 0.36 0.08
N GLU A 74 -1.91 0.32 -0.88
CA GLU A 74 -0.75 1.22 -0.93
C GLU A 74 -1.15 2.70 -1.05
N ILE A 75 -2.17 3.01 -1.86
CA ILE A 75 -2.73 4.37 -1.96
C ILE A 75 -3.30 4.83 -0.60
N ILE A 76 -4.01 3.95 0.10
CA ILE A 76 -4.54 4.25 1.44
C ILE A 76 -3.39 4.52 2.42
N GLU A 77 -2.31 3.74 2.36
CA GLU A 77 -1.12 3.96 3.18
C GLU A 77 -0.46 5.32 2.91
N CYS A 78 -0.31 5.71 1.63
CA CYS A 78 0.17 7.04 1.24
C CYS A 78 -0.72 8.16 1.79
N ARG A 79 -2.04 8.05 1.61
CA ARG A 79 -2.99 9.05 2.12
C ARG A 79 -2.94 9.17 3.64
N ASN A 80 -2.80 8.04 4.34
CA ASN A 80 -2.63 8.04 5.79
C ASN A 80 -1.32 8.72 6.21
N ALA A 81 -0.22 8.48 5.49
CA ALA A 81 1.05 9.16 5.73
C ALA A 81 0.91 10.68 5.54
N LEU A 82 0.30 11.14 4.45
CA LEU A 82 0.03 12.57 4.21
C LEU A 82 -0.83 13.20 5.32
N LYS A 83 -1.86 12.48 5.77
CA LYS A 83 -2.70 12.94 6.90
C LYS A 83 -1.90 13.07 8.19
N ARG A 84 -0.99 12.14 8.50
CA ARG A 84 -0.10 12.26 9.67
C ARG A 84 0.83 13.48 9.55
N ILE A 85 1.24 13.84 8.34
CA ILE A 85 2.04 15.04 8.09
C ILE A 85 1.23 16.29 8.43
N GLU A 86 -0.03 16.35 8.00
CA GLU A 86 -0.94 17.45 8.32
C GLU A 86 -1.27 17.55 9.81
N ASP A 87 -1.43 16.40 10.48
CA ASP A 87 -1.66 16.31 11.92
C ASP A 87 -0.39 16.61 12.76
N GLY A 88 0.79 16.75 12.13
CA GLY A 88 2.07 16.94 12.82
C GLY A 88 2.59 15.70 13.56
N ARG A 89 2.04 14.50 13.29
CA ARG A 89 2.42 13.22 13.92
C ARG A 89 3.31 12.34 13.04
N TYR A 90 3.69 12.83 11.87
CA TYR A 90 4.53 12.08 10.95
C TYR A 90 5.94 11.90 11.51
N GLY A 91 6.48 10.68 11.36
CA GLY A 91 7.76 10.29 11.93
C GLY A 91 7.69 9.81 13.38
N CYS A 92 6.50 9.69 13.98
CA CYS A 92 6.30 9.04 15.27
C CYS A 92 5.72 7.62 15.08
N CYS A 93 6.18 6.67 15.88
CA CYS A 93 5.67 5.31 15.93
C CYS A 93 4.26 5.27 16.52
N ASP A 94 3.31 4.65 15.84
CA ASP A 94 1.91 4.54 16.29
C ASP A 94 1.74 3.64 17.53
N SER A 95 2.75 2.83 17.88
CA SER A 95 2.69 1.89 19.00
C SER A 95 3.40 2.38 20.27
N CYS A 96 4.50 3.11 20.15
CA CYS A 96 5.30 3.55 21.30
C CYS A 96 5.53 5.06 21.37
N ASP A 97 4.99 5.82 20.41
CA ASP A 97 5.18 7.27 20.26
C ASP A 97 6.65 7.72 20.08
N GLU A 98 7.60 6.80 19.94
CA GLU A 98 9.01 7.12 19.68
C GLU A 98 9.25 7.51 18.22
N GLU A 99 10.37 8.20 17.97
CA GLU A 99 10.77 8.63 16.64
C GLU A 99 11.09 7.43 15.72
N ILE A 100 10.56 7.45 14.51
CA ILE A 100 10.93 6.51 13.45
C ILE A 100 12.21 7.06 12.80
N GLU A 101 13.24 6.21 12.72
CA GLU A 101 14.51 6.59 12.09
C GLU A 101 14.29 7.16 10.67
N LEU A 102 14.95 8.29 10.38
CA LEU A 102 14.84 8.94 9.07
C LEU A 102 15.20 8.01 7.92
N ASN A 103 16.27 7.22 8.05
CA ASN A 103 16.68 6.26 7.02
C ASN A 103 15.56 5.25 6.69
N ARG A 104 14.75 4.90 7.68
CA ARG A 104 13.59 4.03 7.49
C ARG A 104 12.46 4.74 6.76
N LEU A 105 12.19 6.00 7.08
CA LEU A 105 11.19 6.80 6.36
C LEU A 105 11.62 7.13 4.93
N MET A 106 12.92 7.26 4.67
CA MET A 106 13.46 7.42 3.33
C MET A 106 13.40 6.12 2.52
N ALA A 107 13.54 4.96 3.17
CA ALA A 107 13.40 3.67 2.51
C ALA A 107 11.94 3.24 2.33
N ASN A 108 11.08 3.59 3.29
CA ASN A 108 9.64 3.34 3.28
C ASN A 108 8.90 4.56 3.88
N PRO A 109 8.40 5.47 3.03
CA PRO A 109 7.73 6.71 3.46
C PRO A 109 6.36 6.49 4.13
N VAL A 110 5.74 5.32 3.94
CA VAL A 110 4.42 5.03 4.52
C VAL A 110 4.50 4.32 5.87
N ALA A 111 5.71 4.06 6.36
CA ALA A 111 5.92 3.24 7.53
C ALA A 111 5.43 3.88 8.84
N ILE A 112 4.73 3.07 9.65
CA ILE A 112 3.96 3.56 10.83
C ILE A 112 4.51 3.15 12.20
N LEU A 113 5.36 2.13 12.25
CA LEU A 113 5.98 1.62 13.48
C LEU A 113 7.48 1.92 13.49
N CYS A 114 8.14 2.02 14.65
CA CYS A 114 9.61 2.01 14.69
C CYS A 114 10.15 0.59 14.41
N VAL A 115 11.45 0.43 14.19
CA VAL A 115 12.07 -0.89 13.96
C VAL A 115 11.77 -1.87 15.10
N GLY A 116 11.83 -1.41 16.35
CA GLY A 116 11.54 -2.24 17.52
C GLY A 116 10.09 -2.76 17.54
N CYS A 117 9.11 -1.88 17.34
CA CYS A 117 7.70 -2.27 17.27
C CYS A 117 7.39 -3.14 16.04
N GLN A 118 8.02 -2.85 14.90
CA GLN A 118 7.89 -3.66 13.69
C GLN A 118 8.39 -5.10 13.92
N SER A 119 9.58 -5.26 14.53
CA SER A 119 10.13 -6.57 14.85
C SER A 119 9.25 -7.35 15.82
N GLN A 120 8.67 -6.70 16.83
CA GLN A 120 7.72 -7.34 17.75
C GLN A 120 6.46 -7.80 17.03
N TYR A 121 5.89 -6.96 16.17
CA TYR A 121 4.70 -7.32 15.38
C TYR A 121 4.95 -8.52 14.47
N GLU A 122 6.13 -8.59 13.84
CA GLU A 122 6.53 -9.71 12.99
C GLU A 122 6.68 -11.01 13.78
N LEU A 123 7.35 -10.98 14.93
CA LEU A 123 7.49 -12.14 15.81
C LEU A 123 6.12 -12.72 16.20
N HIS A 124 5.22 -11.86 16.68
CA HIS A 124 3.86 -12.25 17.05
C HIS A 124 3.08 -12.82 15.86
N ARG A 125 3.26 -12.28 14.64
CA ARG A 125 2.64 -12.84 13.42
C ARG A 125 3.17 -14.23 13.09
N THR A 126 4.47 -14.47 13.21
CA THR A 126 5.05 -15.80 12.97
C THR A 126 4.62 -16.82 14.02
N ASP A 127 4.55 -16.44 15.29
CA ASP A 127 4.10 -17.31 16.37
C ASP A 127 2.63 -17.71 16.18
N ASN A 128 1.78 -16.76 15.75
CA ASN A 128 0.36 -17.02 15.48
C ASN A 128 0.17 -17.90 14.22
N LYS A 129 1.03 -17.73 13.21
CA LYS A 129 1.06 -18.63 12.03
C LYS A 129 1.49 -20.04 12.41
N ALA A 130 2.45 -20.21 13.31
CA ALA A 130 2.90 -21.52 13.80
C ALA A 130 1.85 -22.24 14.66
N ALA A 131 1.02 -21.48 15.39
CA ALA A 131 -0.07 -22.00 16.21
C ALA A 131 -1.36 -22.35 15.43
N SER A 132 -1.41 -22.04 14.13
CA SER A 132 -2.60 -22.23 13.28
C SER A 132 -2.53 -23.45 12.34
N PHE A 133 -1.63 -24.41 12.62
CA PHE A 133 -1.49 -25.68 11.89
C PHE A 133 -1.80 -26.89 12.77
#